data_AF-U2ZZ28-F1
#
_entry.id   AF-U2ZZ28-F1
#
_cell.length_a   1.000
_cell.length_b   1.000
_cell.length_c   1.000
_cell.angle_alpha   90.00
_cell.angle_beta   90.00
_cell.angle_gamma   90.00
#
_symmetry.space_group_name_H-M   'P 1'
#
loop_
_entity.id
_entity.type
_entity.pdbx_description
1 polymer ?
#
loop_
_entity_poly.entity_id
_entity_poly.type
_entity_poly.pdbx_seq_one_letter_code
_entity_poly.pdbx_strand_id
1 'polypeptide(L)' 'MERQGDEVHVTTDEVRGGSTPHIVRWVLGISLILAIALLSMTWITGAMSVG' A
#
# COMPACT_ATOMS: atom_id res chain seq x y z
N MET A 1 -12.31 46.91 12.66
CA MET A 1 -11.72 46.52 11.37
C MET A 1 -11.76 45.00 11.32
N GLU A 2 -12.76 44.45 10.65
CA GLU A 2 -12.99 43.01 10.57
C GLU A 2 -12.16 42.46 9.41
N ARG A 3 -11.18 41.59 9.72
CA ARG A 3 -10.39 40.90 8.69
C ARG A 3 -11.04 39.53 8.43
N GLN A 4 -12.18 39.52 7.76
CA GLN A 4 -12.65 38.34 7.03
C GLN A 4 -11.74 38.18 5.82
N GLY A 5 -10.94 37.10 5.76
CA GLY A 5 -10.12 36.83 4.58
C GLY A 5 -8.80 36.12 4.83
N ASP A 6 -8.44 35.83 6.08
CA ASP A 6 -7.34 34.91 6.38
C ASP A 6 -7.89 33.51 6.68
N GLU A 7 -8.84 33.06 5.85
CA GLU A 7 -8.98 31.63 5.62
C GLU A 7 -7.73 31.24 4.84
N VAL A 8 -6.68 30.88 5.58
CA VAL A 8 -5.56 30.13 5.03
C VAL A 8 -6.19 28.94 4.33
N HIS A 9 -6.40 29.06 3.02
CA HIS A 9 -6.53 27.96 2.10
C HIS A 9 -5.17 27.27 2.14
N VAL A 10 -4.92 26.57 3.25
CA VAL A 10 -4.06 25.41 3.26
C VAL A 10 -4.77 24.51 2.28
N THR A 11 -4.36 24.62 1.01
CA THR A 11 -4.67 23.60 0.04
C THR A 11 -4.32 22.31 0.75
N THR A 12 -5.33 21.48 1.01
CA THR A 12 -5.26 20.24 1.81
C THR A 12 -4.22 19.25 1.27
N ASP A 13 -3.45 19.65 0.25
CA ASP A 13 -2.30 19.03 -0.38
C ASP A 13 -0.98 19.24 0.41
N GLU A 14 -0.74 20.42 0.99
CA GLU A 14 0.56 20.76 1.62
C GLU A 14 0.78 20.06 2.98
N VAL A 15 -0.31 19.67 3.66
CA VAL A 15 -0.27 18.97 4.97
C VAL A 15 -0.46 17.45 4.83
N ARG A 16 -0.74 16.96 3.61
CA ARG A 16 -0.64 15.53 3.31
C ARG A 16 0.85 15.19 3.15
N GLY A 17 1.56 15.10 4.28
CA GLY A 17 2.98 14.71 4.38
C GLY A 17 3.33 13.32 3.83
N GLY A 18 2.45 12.70 3.06
CA GLY A 18 2.75 11.56 2.22
C GLY A 18 1.88 11.66 0.99
N SER A 19 2.50 12.06 -0.14
CA SER A 19 1.99 11.82 -1.50
C SER A 19 1.24 10.50 -1.50
N THR A 20 -0.10 10.51 -1.56
CA THR A 20 -0.98 9.34 -1.40
C THR A 20 -0.36 8.12 -2.09
N PRO A 21 0.41 7.28 -1.38
CA PRO A 21 1.33 6.40 -2.08
C PRO A 21 0.52 5.19 -2.45
N HIS A 22 -0.21 5.28 -3.56
CA HIS A 22 -0.97 4.18 -4.12
C HIS A 22 -0.06 2.95 -4.31
N ILE A 23 1.25 3.19 -4.52
CA ILE A 23 2.31 2.20 -4.54
C ILE A 23 2.30 1.30 -3.30
N VAL A 24 2.16 1.82 -2.07
CA VAL A 24 2.23 0.95 -0.88
C VAL A 24 1.10 -0.07 -0.85
N ARG A 25 -0.08 0.28 -1.36
CA ARG A 25 -1.19 -0.67 -1.50
C ARG A 25 -0.85 -1.80 -2.48
N TRP A 26 -0.20 -1.49 -3.59
CA TRP A 26 0.25 -2.51 -4.55
C TRP A 26 1.38 -3.36 -4.00
N VAL A 27 2.35 -2.76 -3.30
CA VAL A 27 3.47 -3.49 -2.67
C VAL A 27 2.93 -4.46 -1.60
N LEU A 28 2.00 -4.01 -0.76
CA LEU A 28 1.34 -4.87 0.24
C LEU A 28 0.56 -6.00 -0.43
N GLY A 29 -0.25 -5.69 -1.45
CA GLY A 29 -1.02 -6.70 -2.17
C GLY A 29 -0.15 -7.74 -2.89
N ILE A 30 0.86 -7.28 -3.62
CA ILE A 30 1.77 -8.15 -4.38
C ILE A 30 2.59 -9.03 -3.44
N SER A 31 3.19 -8.46 -2.39
CA SER A 31 4.00 -9.23 -1.44
C SER A 31 3.21 -10.30 -0.71
N LEU A 32 1.96 -9.99 -0.31
CA LEU A 32 1.06 -10.97 0.30
C LEU A 32 0.75 -12.12 -0.65
N ILE A 33 0.36 -11.82 -1.89
CA ILE A 33 0.07 -12.84 -2.90
C ILE A 33 1.31 -13.70 -3.18
N LEU A 34 2.47 -13.06 -3.32
CA LEU A 34 3.74 -13.75 -3.59
C LEU A 34 4.11 -14.70 -2.44
N ALA A 35 3.98 -14.27 -1.19
CA ALA A 35 4.25 -15.11 -0.02
C ALA A 35 3.32 -16.33 0.03
N ILE A 36 2.02 -16.14 -0.22
CA ILE A 36 1.04 -17.24 -0.27
C ILE A 36 1.35 -18.20 -1.42
N ALA A 37 1.73 -17.69 -2.59
CA ALA A 37 2.08 -18.50 -3.75
C ALA A 37 3.33 -19.36 -3.46
N LEU A 38 4.38 -18.79 -2.87
CA LEU A 38 5.60 -19.51 -2.50
C LEU A 38 5.33 -20.58 -1.43
N LEU A 39 4.54 -20.23 -0.42
CA LEU A 39 4.12 -21.18 0.61
C LEU A 39 3.34 -22.34 -0.02
N SER A 40 2.35 -22.04 -0.85
CA SER A 40 1.53 -23.05 -1.54
C SER A 40 2.38 -23.94 -2.43
N MET A 41 3.33 -23.36 -3.17
CA MET A 41 4.26 -24.09 -4.01
C MET A 41 5.13 -25.05 -3.20
N THR A 42 5.59 -24.67 -2.01
CA THR A 42 6.41 -25.54 -1.14
C THR A 42 5.69 -26.84 -0.76
N TRP A 43 4.39 -26.76 -0.43
CA TRP A 43 3.59 -27.95 -0.13
C TRP A 43 3.32 -28.77 -1.39
N ILE A 44 3.03 -28.12 -2.52
CA ILE A 44 2.76 -28.79 -3.79
C ILE A 44 4.00 -29.49 -4.33
N THR A 45 5.18 -28.86 -4.30
CA THR A 45 6.44 -29.48 -4.73
C THR A 45 6.84 -30.62 -3.81
N GLY A 46 6.64 -30.49 -2.50
CA GLY A 46 6.80 -31.61 -1.57
C GLY A 46 5.89 -32.79 -1.91
N ALA A 47 4.61 -32.53 -2.22
CA ALA A 47 3.66 -33.56 -2.62
C ALA A 47 4.01 -34.21 -3.97
N MET A 48 4.44 -33.44 -4.97
CA MET A 48 4.87 -33.96 -6.27
C MET A 48 6.21 -34.72 -6.19
N SER A 49 7.11 -34.34 -5.28
CA SER A 49 8.41 -35.00 -5.11
C SER A 49 8.31 -36.34 -4.37
N VAL A 50 7.23 -36.57 -3.63
CA VAL A 50 7.02 -37.81 -2.86
C VAL A 50 6.20 -38.86 -3.62
N GLY A 51 5.71 -38.51 -4.82
CA GLY A 51 4.95 -39.39 -5.72
C GLY A 51 5.80 -40.12 -6.76
#